data_AF-A0A4R5XRW2-F1
#
_entry.id   AF-A0A4R5XRW2-F1
#
_cell.length_a   1.000
_cell.length_b   1.000
_cell.length_c   1.000
_cell.angle_alpha   90.00
_cell.angle_beta   90.00
_cell.angle_gamma   90.00
#
_symmetry.space_group_name_H-M   'P 1'
#
loop_
_entity.id
_entity.type
_entity.pdbx_description
1 polymer ?
#
loop_
_entity_poly.entity_id
_entity_poly.type
_entity_poly.pdbx_seq_one_letter_code
_entity_poly.pdbx_strand_id
1 'polypeptide(L)'
;MPIFVFVIIMSGVAYLYFKTKQIRSVRPVEKQWQASRAGIALGLAIGFFGLNQLFLFNFEQSSELIVTYVIAGIFIAIGFGSSWMRFKAYRHLTPILAKEEAEWEKFEKQQS
;
A
#
# COMPACT_ATOMS: atom_id res chain seq x y z
N MET A 1 5.38 -6.67 -20.73
CA MET A 1 6.78 -6.64 -20.22
C MET A 1 6.84 -7.24 -18.82
N PRO A 2 7.69 -8.25 -18.56
CA PRO A 2 7.70 -9.00 -17.28
C PRO A 2 8.04 -8.15 -16.05
N ILE A 3 8.67 -7.00 -16.23
CA ILE A 3 9.07 -6.07 -15.15
C ILE A 3 7.88 -5.55 -14.33
N PHE A 4 6.74 -5.22 -14.96
CA PHE A 4 5.57 -4.74 -14.22
C PHE A 4 4.95 -5.85 -13.37
N VAL A 5 4.89 -7.06 -13.90
CA VAL A 5 4.41 -8.25 -13.19
C VAL A 5 5.28 -8.51 -11.96
N PHE A 6 6.61 -8.40 -12.12
CA PHE A 6 7.55 -8.53 -10.99
C PHE A 6 7.30 -7.48 -9.89
N VAL A 7 7.10 -6.21 -10.26
CA VAL A 7 6.80 -5.13 -9.30
C VAL A 7 5.48 -5.37 -8.58
N ILE A 8 4.45 -5.85 -9.28
CA ILE A 8 3.14 -6.18 -8.69
C ILE A 8 3.29 -7.31 -7.67
N ILE A 9 4.02 -8.37 -8.01
CA ILE A 9 4.28 -9.50 -7.10
C ILE A 9 5.05 -9.02 -5.87
N MET A 10 6.13 -8.25 -6.05
CA MET A 10 6.90 -7.67 -4.95
C MET A 10 6.04 -6.81 -4.03
N SER A 11 5.15 -5.98 -4.60
CA SER A 11 4.22 -5.16 -3.83
C SER A 11 3.16 -6.01 -3.09
N GLY A 12 2.73 -7.13 -3.68
CA GLY A 12 1.85 -8.11 -3.05
C GLY A 12 2.51 -8.83 -1.86
N VAL A 13 3.77 -9.22 -2.00
CA VAL A 13 4.57 -9.79 -0.89
C VAL A 13 4.74 -8.76 0.23
N ALA A 14 5.06 -7.50 -0.10
CA ALA A 14 5.15 -6.42 0.87
C ALA A 14 3.81 -6.18 1.59
N TYR A 15 2.69 -6.23 0.87
CA TYR A 15 1.35 -6.14 1.46
C TYR A 15 1.11 -7.24 2.49
N LEU A 16 1.39 -8.50 2.15
CA LEU A 16 1.23 -9.63 3.06
C LEU A 16 2.13 -9.48 4.29
N TYR A 17 3.38 -9.08 4.10
CA TYR A 17 4.31 -8.82 5.20
C TYR A 17 3.78 -7.77 6.20
N PHE A 18 3.34 -6.61 5.70
CA PHE A 18 2.79 -5.56 6.55
C PHE A 18 1.45 -5.95 7.17
N LYS A 19 0.63 -6.72 6.47
CA LYS A 19 -0.67 -7.19 6.97
C LYS A 19 -0.51 -8.23 8.07
N THR A 20 0.45 -9.14 7.96
CA THR A 20 0.76 -10.08 9.05
C THR A 20 1.27 -9.33 10.28
N LYS A 21 2.10 -8.29 10.09
CA LYS A 21 2.56 -7.43 11.19
C LYS A 21 1.40 -6.65 11.84
N GLN A 22 0.45 -6.16 11.05
CA GLN A 22 -0.77 -5.51 11.54
C GLN A 22 -1.62 -6.43 12.43
N ILE A 23 -1.74 -7.72 12.09
CA ILE A 23 -2.54 -8.69 12.86
C ILE A 23 -1.86 -8.99 14.21
N ARG A 24 -0.53 -8.99 14.24
CA ARG A 24 0.27 -9.31 15.44
C ARG A 24 0.42 -8.13 16.41
N SER A 25 0.25 -6.88 15.95
CA SER A 25 0.38 -5.69 16.81
C SER A 25 -0.82 -5.52 17.75
N VAL A 26 -0.57 -5.50 19.05
CA VAL A 26 -1.59 -5.29 20.11
C VAL A 26 -1.92 -3.80 20.28
N ARG A 27 -0.95 -2.90 20.01
CA ARG A 27 -1.13 -1.46 20.16
C ARG A 27 -1.98 -0.87 19.02
N PRO A 28 -3.04 -0.11 19.32
CA PRO A 28 -3.98 0.40 18.31
C PRO A 28 -3.32 1.35 17.31
N VAL A 29 -2.38 2.18 17.75
CA VAL A 29 -1.68 3.14 16.87
C VAL A 29 -0.64 2.43 15.99
N GLU A 30 0.10 1.46 16.55
CA GLU A 30 1.03 0.63 15.77
C GLU A 30 0.29 -0.19 14.70
N LYS A 31 -0.88 -0.73 15.04
CA LYS A 31 -1.75 -1.43 14.10
C LYS A 31 -2.20 -0.51 12.95
N GLN A 32 -2.60 0.73 13.23
CA GLN A 32 -2.97 1.70 12.19
C GLN A 32 -1.77 2.11 11.32
N TRP A 33 -0.57 2.19 11.90
CA TRP A 33 0.66 2.48 11.17
C TRP A 33 1.02 1.37 10.19
N GLN A 34 1.00 0.11 10.63
CA GLN A 34 1.22 -1.06 9.75
C GLN A 34 0.11 -1.18 8.70
N ALA A 35 -1.15 -0.92 9.06
CA ALA A 35 -2.27 -0.92 8.13
C ALA A 35 -2.10 0.13 7.01
N SER A 36 -1.59 1.31 7.36
CA SER A 36 -1.29 2.37 6.39
C SER A 36 -0.20 1.95 5.41
N ARG A 37 0.89 1.32 5.89
CA ARG A 37 1.96 0.78 5.04
C ARG A 37 1.48 -0.35 4.12
N ALA A 38 0.70 -1.29 4.66
CA ALA A 38 0.07 -2.34 3.88
C ALA A 38 -0.81 -1.73 2.78
N GLY A 39 -1.64 -0.74 3.13
CA GLY A 39 -2.53 -0.10 2.17
C GLY A 39 -1.79 0.73 1.10
N ILE A 40 -0.62 1.31 1.38
CA ILE A 40 0.23 1.96 0.36
C ILE A 40 0.75 0.91 -0.63
N ALA A 41 1.25 -0.23 -0.13
CA ALA A 41 1.71 -1.34 -0.97
C ALA A 41 0.57 -1.91 -1.83
N LEU A 42 -0.64 -2.02 -1.28
CA LEU A 42 -1.82 -2.43 -2.03
C LEU A 42 -2.17 -1.42 -3.14
N GLY A 43 -2.20 -0.12 -2.82
CA GLY A 43 -2.49 0.93 -3.80
C GLY A 43 -1.47 0.98 -4.93
N LEU A 44 -0.19 0.83 -4.61
CA LEU A 44 0.88 0.71 -5.61
C LEU A 44 0.71 -0.54 -6.48
N ALA A 45 0.40 -1.70 -5.89
CA ALA A 45 0.15 -2.93 -6.65
C ALA A 45 -0.99 -2.74 -7.68
N ILE A 46 -2.09 -2.13 -7.25
CA ILE A 46 -3.26 -1.83 -8.09
C ILE A 46 -2.91 -0.80 -9.18
N GLY A 47 -2.15 0.25 -8.84
CA GLY A 47 -1.71 1.26 -9.80
C GLY A 47 -0.77 0.70 -10.86
N PHE A 48 0.21 -0.12 -10.46
CA PHE A 48 1.10 -0.82 -11.39
C PHE A 48 0.38 -1.89 -12.21
N PHE A 49 -0.65 -2.54 -11.66
CA PHE A 49 -1.52 -3.45 -12.42
C PHE A 49 -2.28 -2.72 -13.53
N GLY A 50 -2.87 -1.56 -13.23
CA GLY A 50 -3.54 -0.73 -14.25
C GLY A 50 -2.56 -0.24 -15.33
N LEU A 51 -1.33 0.14 -14.96
CA LEU A 51 -0.28 0.48 -15.94
C LEU A 51 0.13 -0.72 -16.79
N ASN A 52 0.32 -1.89 -16.19
CA ASN A 52 0.65 -3.12 -16.89
C ASN A 52 -0.42 -3.49 -17.92
N GLN A 53 -1.69 -3.26 -17.58
CA GLN A 53 -2.84 -3.48 -18.45
C GLN A 53 -2.74 -2.62 -19.72
N LEU A 54 -2.35 -1.34 -19.61
CA LEU A 54 -2.10 -0.51 -20.79
C LEU A 54 -1.01 -1.12 -21.69
N PHE A 55 0.10 -1.58 -21.14
CA PHE A 55 1.19 -2.15 -21.96
C PHE A 55 0.88 -3.52 -22.59
N LEU A 56 0.03 -4.33 -21.96
CA LEU A 56 -0.34 -5.66 -22.44
C LEU A 56 -1.29 -5.59 -23.65
N PHE A 57 -2.26 -4.68 -23.63
CA PHE A 57 -3.31 -4.63 -24.65
C PHE A 57 -3.00 -3.70 -25.84
N ASN A 58 -1.89 -2.97 -25.80
CA ASN A 58 -1.47 -2.08 -26.88
C ASN A 58 -0.89 -2.80 -28.11
N PHE A 59 -0.47 -4.07 -28.02
CA PHE A 59 0.37 -4.70 -29.06
C PHE A 59 -0.26 -5.87 -29.85
N GLU A 60 -1.24 -6.61 -29.32
CA GLU A 60 -1.62 -7.88 -29.98
C GLU A 60 -3.02 -7.88 -30.62
N GLN A 61 -4.13 -7.69 -29.90
CA GLN A 61 -5.45 -7.84 -30.51
C GLN A 61 -6.56 -7.39 -29.56
N SER A 62 -7.23 -6.25 -29.81
CA SER A 62 -8.36 -5.82 -28.98
C SER A 62 -9.40 -5.05 -29.80
N SER A 63 -10.43 -5.76 -30.25
CA SER A 63 -11.65 -5.18 -30.83
C SER A 63 -12.48 -4.38 -29.80
N GLU A 64 -12.02 -4.25 -28.54
CA GLU A 64 -12.63 -3.47 -27.45
C GLU A 64 -11.62 -2.54 -26.73
N LEU A 65 -10.83 -1.78 -27.50
CA LEU A 65 -9.77 -0.88 -27.01
C LEU A 65 -10.24 0.09 -25.92
N ILE A 66 -11.48 0.60 -26.04
CA ILE A 66 -12.03 1.65 -25.19
C ILE A 66 -12.27 1.14 -23.76
N VAL A 67 -12.86 -0.05 -23.62
CA VAL A 67 -13.22 -0.63 -22.31
C VAL A 67 -11.96 -0.92 -21.49
N THR A 68 -10.93 -1.47 -22.14
CA THR A 68 -9.65 -1.75 -21.49
C THR A 68 -8.97 -0.47 -21.01
N TYR A 69 -8.98 0.60 -21.81
CA TYR A 69 -8.39 1.88 -21.43
C TYR A 69 -9.13 2.53 -20.25
N VAL A 70 -10.47 2.46 -20.25
CA VAL A 70 -11.29 2.98 -19.15
C VAL A 70 -11.02 2.21 -17.86
N ILE A 71 -11.02 0.88 -17.91
CA ILE A 71 -10.72 0.04 -16.75
C ILE A 71 -9.32 0.33 -16.23
N ALA A 72 -8.31 0.36 -17.11
CA ALA A 72 -6.94 0.67 -16.72
C ALA A 72 -6.83 2.06 -16.07
N GLY A 73 -7.50 3.07 -16.63
CA GLY A 73 -7.57 4.42 -16.05
C GLY A 73 -8.16 4.43 -14.65
N ILE A 74 -9.24 3.68 -14.42
CA ILE A 74 -9.86 3.54 -13.09
C ILE A 74 -8.90 2.88 -12.10
N PHE A 75 -8.24 1.77 -12.50
CA PHE A 75 -7.29 1.07 -11.65
C PHE A 75 -6.09 1.95 -11.28
N ILE A 76 -5.58 2.75 -12.23
CA ILE A 76 -4.52 3.73 -11.97
C ILE A 76 -5.02 4.80 -11.00
N ALA A 77 -6.17 5.41 -11.25
CA ALA A 77 -6.72 6.47 -10.41
C ALA A 77 -6.97 5.98 -8.97
N ILE A 78 -7.58 4.82 -8.80
CA ILE A 78 -7.85 4.21 -7.50
C ILE A 78 -6.55 3.78 -6.82
N GLY A 79 -5.65 3.13 -7.55
CA GLY A 79 -4.38 2.63 -7.02
C GLY A 79 -3.50 3.76 -6.49
N PHE A 80 -3.17 4.73 -7.34
CA PHE A 80 -2.33 5.87 -6.95
C PHE A 80 -3.05 6.81 -5.98
N GLY A 81 -4.34 7.09 -6.18
CA GLY A 81 -5.12 7.97 -5.30
C GLY A 81 -5.24 7.42 -3.88
N SER A 82 -5.56 6.12 -3.73
CA SER A 82 -5.63 5.47 -2.42
C SER A 82 -4.26 5.36 -1.76
N SER A 83 -3.20 5.10 -2.54
CA SER A 83 -1.82 5.07 -2.04
C SER A 83 -1.40 6.43 -1.49
N TRP A 84 -1.71 7.52 -2.20
CA TRP A 84 -1.40 8.89 -1.78
C TRP A 84 -2.07 9.28 -0.46
N MET A 85 -3.36 8.97 -0.32
CA MET A 85 -4.11 9.25 0.90
C MET A 85 -3.52 8.50 2.10
N ARG A 86 -3.13 7.24 1.90
CA ARG A 86 -2.50 6.40 2.93
C ARG A 86 -1.07 6.84 3.23
N PHE A 87 -0.33 7.37 2.27
CA PHE A 87 0.98 7.99 2.47
C PHE A 87 0.90 9.24 3.36
N LYS A 88 -0.13 10.07 3.15
CA LYS A 88 -0.39 11.23 4.03
C LYS A 88 -0.74 10.79 5.46
N ALA A 89 -1.56 9.76 5.61
CA ALA A 89 -1.90 9.18 6.91
C ALA A 89 -0.66 8.60 7.62
N TYR A 90 0.17 7.85 6.90
CA TYR A 90 1.42 7.31 7.40
C TYR A 90 2.32 8.41 8.00
N ARG A 91 2.49 9.54 7.29
CA ARG A 91 3.29 10.67 7.77
C ARG A 91 2.76 11.31 9.05
N HIS A 92 1.44 11.36 9.24
CA HIS A 92 0.84 11.90 10.46
C HIS A 92 0.93 10.93 11.64
N LEU A 93 0.85 9.61 11.38
CA LEU A 93 0.95 8.60 12.43
C LEU A 93 2.37 8.42 12.95
N THR A 94 3.40 8.56 12.11
CA THR A 94 4.81 8.41 12.51
C THR A 94 5.22 9.20 13.77
N PRO A 95 4.97 10.52 13.87
CA PRO A 95 5.33 11.29 15.07
C PRO A 95 4.45 10.97 16.29
N ILE A 96 3.23 10.46 16.09
CA ILE A 96 2.34 10.04 17.18
C ILE A 96 2.85 8.72 17.77
N LEU A 97 3.24 7.77 16.91
CA LEU A 97 3.85 6.51 17.31
C LEU A 97 5.10 6.72 18.17
N ALA A 98 5.99 7.62 17.73
CA ALA A 98 7.24 7.90 18.42
C ALA A 98 7.02 8.52 19.81
N LYS A 99 5.93 9.29 19.99
CA LYS A 99 5.55 9.85 21.29
C LYS A 99 4.99 8.78 22.21
N GLU A 100 4.09 7.93 21.71
CA GLU A 100 3.55 6.82 22.51
C GLU A 100 4.64 5.82 22.92
N GLU A 101 5.60 5.51 22.05
CA GLU A 101 6.75 4.65 22.37
C GLU A 101 7.61 5.27 23.48
N ALA A 102 7.91 6.57 23.39
CA ALA A 102 8.70 7.29 24.38
C ALA A 102 7.98 7.42 25.74
N GLU A 103 6.64 7.53 25.75
CA GLU A 103 5.87 7.51 27.00
C GLU A 103 5.86 6.12 27.62
N TRP A 104 5.72 5.06 26.82
CA TRP A 104 5.72 3.69 27.33
C TRP A 104 7.07 3.27 27.95
N GLU A 105 8.20 3.67 27.34
CA GLU A 105 9.52 3.46 27.94
C GLU A 105 9.68 4.18 29.29
N LYS A 106 9.08 5.37 29.45
CA LYS A 106 9.11 6.11 30.72
C LYS A 106 8.26 5.42 31.78
N PHE A 107 7.11 4.87 31.42
CA PHE A 107 6.29 4.08 32.35
C PHE A 107 6.99 2.80 32.80
N GLU A 108 7.62 2.05 31.90
CA GLU A 108 8.42 0.86 32.26
C GLU A 108 9.58 1.21 33.20
N LYS A 109 10.29 2.31 32.94
CA LYS A 109 11.39 2.77 33.82
C LYS A 109 10.91 3.32 35.17
N GLN A 110 9.66 3.75 35.29
CA GLN A 110 9.09 4.19 36.57
C GLN A 110 8.52 3.04 37.41
N GLN A 111 8.23 1.89 36.80
CA GLN A 111 7.76 0.68 37.51
C GLN A 111 8.88 -0.31 37.87
N SER A 112 10.09 -0.15 37.31
CA SER A 112 11.30 -0.90 37.66
C SER A 112 12.14 -0.19 38.72
#